data_AF-A0A210VXJ4-F1
#
_entry.id   AF-A0A210VXJ4-F1
#
_cell.length_a   1.000
_cell.length_b   1.000
_cell.length_c   1.000
_cell.angle_alpha   90.00
_cell.angle_beta   90.00
_cell.angle_gamma   90.00
#
_symmetry.space_group_name_H-M   'P 1'
#
loop_
_entity.id
_entity.type
_entity.pdbx_description
1 polymer ?
#
loop_
_entity_poly.entity_id
_entity_poly.type
_entity_poly.pdbx_seq_one_letter_code
_entity_poly.pdbx_strand_id
1 'polypeptide(L)'
;MAPPSPGFDVIHSQKIGNALRTIDTWYDGAQDLGPIAVEPYGSVTTQGKAWRQPKQKQDFYTLLDDWLLKDKVPPVEQQHFVMAVLIRGGVFGDAS
;
A
#
# COMPACT_ATOMS: atom_id res chain seq x y z
N MET A 1 -19.78 -21.66 39.88
CA MET A 1 -19.30 -21.42 38.50
C MET A 1 -19.41 -19.92 38.27
N ALA A 2 -18.30 -19.21 38.10
CA ALA A 2 -18.36 -17.77 37.83
C ALA A 2 -18.93 -17.53 36.42
N PRO A 3 -19.76 -16.50 36.21
CA PRO A 3 -20.26 -16.20 34.86
C PRO A 3 -19.08 -15.84 33.94
N PRO A 4 -19.16 -16.18 32.65
CA PRO A 4 -18.14 -15.76 31.69
C PRO A 4 -18.02 -14.23 31.71
N SER A 5 -16.79 -13.73 31.69
CA SER A 5 -16.52 -12.30 31.52
C SER A 5 -17.23 -11.80 30.25
N PRO A 6 -17.90 -10.64 30.28
CA PRO A 6 -18.51 -10.08 29.07
C PRO A 6 -17.42 -9.87 28.01
N GLY A 7 -17.64 -10.39 26.81
CA GLY A 7 -16.75 -10.15 25.67
C GLY A 7 -16.86 -8.70 25.20
N PHE A 8 -15.76 -8.14 24.70
CA PHE A 8 -15.74 -6.82 24.08
C PHE A 8 -15.71 -6.95 22.55
N ASP A 9 -16.48 -6.12 21.87
CA ASP A 9 -16.37 -5.95 20.44
C ASP A 9 -15.11 -5.14 20.11
N VAL A 10 -14.25 -5.69 19.25
CA VAL A 10 -12.95 -5.09 18.90
C VAL A 10 -12.78 -4.97 17.39
N ILE A 11 -12.08 -3.92 16.97
CA ILE A 11 -11.60 -3.76 15.60
C ILE A 11 -10.23 -4.40 15.50
N HIS A 12 -10.06 -5.24 14.48
CA HIS A 12 -8.79 -5.85 14.13
C HIS A 12 -7.70 -4.79 13.89
N SER A 13 -6.51 -4.96 14.47
CA SER A 13 -5.41 -3.98 14.37
C SER A 13 -5.02 -3.69 12.92
N GLN A 14 -5.07 -4.68 12.03
CA GLN A 14 -4.81 -4.50 10.60
C GLN A 14 -5.84 -3.60 9.90
N LYS A 15 -7.09 -3.53 10.38
CA LYS A 15 -8.10 -2.59 9.84
C LYS A 15 -7.75 -1.16 10.23
N ILE A 16 -7.29 -0.95 11.46
CA ILE A 16 -6.80 0.36 11.90
C ILE A 16 -5.54 0.73 11.10
N GLY A 17 -4.60 -0.21 10.96
CA GLY A 17 -3.38 0.00 10.16
C GLY A 17 -3.67 0.33 8.70
N ASN A 18 -4.68 -0.30 8.09
CA ASN A 18 -5.14 0.03 6.74
C ASN A 18 -5.66 1.48 6.65
N ALA A 19 -6.47 1.91 7.61
CA ALA A 19 -6.94 3.30 7.66
C ALA A 19 -5.78 4.30 7.82
N LEU A 20 -4.83 4.02 8.72
CA LEU A 20 -3.67 4.90 8.97
C LEU A 20 -2.77 5.08 7.74
N ARG A 21 -2.59 4.03 6.92
CA ARG A 21 -1.79 4.10 5.68
C ARG A 21 -2.59 4.52 4.44
N THR A 22 -3.80 5.05 4.61
CA THR A 22 -4.59 5.65 3.52
C THR A 22 -4.05 7.03 3.20
N ILE A 23 -2.86 7.05 2.58
CA ILE A 23 -2.08 8.26 2.30
C ILE A 23 -1.64 8.35 0.84
N ASP A 24 -1.79 7.28 0.05
CA ASP A 24 -1.34 7.28 -1.34
C ASP A 24 -2.27 8.17 -2.18
N THR A 25 -1.78 9.36 -2.50
CA THR A 25 -2.42 10.33 -3.40
C THR A 25 -1.62 10.50 -4.70
N TRP A 26 -0.66 9.60 -4.94
CA TRP A 26 0.37 9.75 -5.97
C TRP A 26 0.17 8.80 -7.15
N TYR A 27 -1.04 8.30 -7.35
CA TYR A 27 -1.40 7.36 -8.41
C TYR A 27 -2.30 8.05 -9.45
N ASP A 28 -2.32 7.50 -10.67
CA ASP A 28 -3.21 7.97 -11.74
C ASP A 28 -4.69 7.83 -11.32
N GLY A 29 -5.40 8.94 -11.12
CA GLY A 29 -6.80 8.96 -10.66
C GLY A 29 -7.00 9.37 -9.19
N ALA A 30 -5.93 9.70 -8.47
CA ALA A 30 -6.02 10.21 -7.10
C ALA A 30 -6.85 11.50 -6.97
N GLN A 31 -6.88 12.33 -8.02
CA GLN A 31 -7.69 13.56 -8.03
C GLN A 31 -9.19 13.26 -8.01
N ASP A 32 -9.63 12.13 -8.56
CA ASP A 32 -11.04 11.76 -8.65
C ASP A 32 -11.49 10.90 -7.47
N LEU A 33 -10.68 9.91 -7.09
CA LEU A 33 -11.04 8.94 -6.03
C LEU A 33 -10.58 9.38 -4.63
N GLY A 34 -9.54 10.20 -4.53
CA GLY A 34 -8.89 10.56 -3.27
C GLY A 34 -7.84 9.54 -2.81
N PRO A 35 -7.39 9.60 -1.54
CA PRO A 35 -6.34 8.73 -1.04
C PRO A 35 -6.75 7.27 -0.98
N ILE A 36 -5.83 6.37 -1.30
CA ILE A 36 -5.98 4.92 -1.09
C ILE A 36 -4.95 4.42 -0.09
N ALA A 37 -5.23 3.26 0.51
CA ALA A 37 -4.27 2.57 1.36
C ALA A 37 -3.04 2.18 0.53
N VAL A 38 -1.85 2.48 1.05
CA VAL A 38 -0.58 2.16 0.37
C VAL A 38 -0.44 0.64 0.23
N GLU A 39 -0.45 0.14 -1.00
CA GLU A 39 -0.26 -1.27 -1.37
C GLU A 39 0.72 -1.34 -2.56
N PRO A 40 1.51 -2.42 -2.71
CA PRO A 40 2.51 -2.52 -3.79
C PRO A 40 1.96 -2.24 -5.20
N TYR A 41 0.73 -2.65 -5.48
CA TYR A 41 0.03 -2.44 -6.74
C TYR A 41 -1.12 -1.41 -6.67
N GLY A 42 -1.24 -0.68 -5.54
CA GLY A 42 -2.36 0.24 -5.31
C GLY A 42 -3.72 -0.45 -5.40
N SER A 43 -3.87 -1.63 -4.79
CA SER A 43 -5.08 -2.44 -4.87
C SER A 43 -6.17 -1.94 -3.91
N VAL A 44 -7.36 -1.72 -4.45
CA VAL A 44 -8.57 -1.37 -3.70
C VAL A 44 -9.57 -2.52 -3.86
N THR A 45 -9.63 -3.40 -2.86
CA THR A 45 -10.40 -4.66 -2.92
C THR A 45 -11.89 -4.43 -3.09
N THR A 46 -12.46 -3.40 -2.47
CA THR A 46 -13.87 -3.02 -2.60
C THR A 46 -14.26 -2.61 -4.02
N GLN A 47 -13.29 -2.18 -4.84
CA GLN A 47 -13.49 -1.82 -6.25
C GLN A 47 -13.04 -2.93 -7.22
N GLY A 48 -12.34 -3.96 -6.73
CA GLY A 48 -11.70 -4.96 -7.58
C GLY A 48 -10.66 -4.37 -8.54
N LYS A 49 -10.00 -3.26 -8.17
CA LYS A 49 -9.10 -2.50 -9.05
C LYS A 49 -7.71 -2.34 -8.46
N ALA A 50 -6.68 -2.44 -9.30
CA ALA A 50 -5.31 -2.04 -9.01
C ALA A 50 -4.99 -0.75 -9.78
N TRP A 51 -4.60 0.29 -9.05
CA TRP A 51 -4.33 1.62 -9.60
C TRP A 51 -2.89 1.81 -10.09
N ARG A 52 -1.96 0.98 -9.61
CA ARG A 52 -0.54 1.00 -10.00
C ARG A 52 -0.22 -0.31 -10.71
N GLN A 53 -0.71 -0.47 -11.94
CA GLN A 53 -0.50 -1.70 -12.69
C GLN A 53 0.95 -1.76 -13.20
N PRO A 54 1.59 -2.94 -13.25
CA PRO A 54 2.97 -3.08 -13.75
C PRO A 54 3.21 -2.48 -15.14
N LYS A 55 2.19 -2.52 -16.00
CA LYS A 55 2.24 -1.92 -17.34
C LYS A 55 2.49 -0.39 -17.32
N GLN A 56 2.09 0.30 -16.25
CA GLN A 56 2.31 1.75 -16.07
C GLN A 56 3.71 2.06 -15.51
N LYS A 57 4.45 1.05 -15.03
CA LYS A 57 5.77 1.21 -14.39
C LYS A 57 5.75 2.15 -13.17
N GLN A 58 4.61 2.23 -12.50
CA GLN A 58 4.41 3.00 -11.25
C GLN A 58 4.06 2.10 -10.05
N ASP A 59 4.13 0.78 -10.22
CA ASP A 59 4.04 -0.17 -9.10
C ASP A 59 5.32 -0.15 -8.27
N PHE A 60 5.22 -0.65 -7.04
CA PHE A 60 6.33 -0.66 -6.09
C PHE A 60 7.57 -1.37 -6.62
N TYR A 61 7.42 -2.54 -7.27
CA TYR A 61 8.56 -3.35 -7.69
C TYR A 61 9.30 -2.66 -8.84
N THR A 62 8.59 -2.16 -9.85
CA THR A 62 9.22 -1.42 -10.94
C THR A 62 9.95 -0.18 -10.43
N LEU A 63 9.32 0.59 -9.53
CA LEU A 63 9.93 1.80 -8.97
C LEU A 63 11.17 1.48 -8.11
N LEU A 64 11.11 0.43 -7.29
CA LEU A 64 12.21 0.01 -6.45
C LEU A 64 13.40 -0.48 -7.28
N ASP A 65 13.16 -1.34 -8.27
CA ASP A 65 14.19 -1.89 -9.16
C ASP A 65 14.84 -0.80 -10.00
N ASP A 66 14.04 0.08 -10.61
CA ASP A 66 14.57 1.18 -11.40
C ASP A 66 15.41 2.13 -10.53
N TRP A 67 14.98 2.40 -9.30
CA TRP A 67 15.73 3.27 -8.40
C TRP A 67 17.03 2.63 -7.90
N LEU A 68 16.98 1.40 -7.40
CA LEU A 68 18.13 0.76 -6.73
C LEU A 68 19.09 0.04 -7.67
N LEU A 69 18.61 -0.56 -8.76
CA LEU A 69 19.43 -1.39 -9.65
C LEU A 69 19.87 -0.66 -10.92
N LYS A 70 19.18 0.42 -11.29
CA LYS A 70 19.40 1.14 -12.56
C LYS A 70 19.67 2.63 -12.37
N ASP A 71 19.85 3.08 -11.12
CA ASP A 71 20.12 4.47 -10.75
C ASP A 71 19.09 5.48 -11.29
N LYS A 72 17.83 5.05 -11.50
CA LYS A 72 16.75 5.92 -11.98
C LYS A 72 15.94 6.44 -10.80
N VAL A 73 16.37 7.57 -10.26
CA VAL A 73 15.67 8.24 -9.17
C VAL A 73 14.27 8.65 -9.62
N PRO A 74 13.19 8.17 -8.98
CA PRO A 74 11.83 8.54 -9.35
C PRO A 74 11.48 9.94 -8.79
N PRO A 75 10.39 10.58 -9.25
CA PRO A 75 9.91 11.83 -8.67
C PRO A 75 9.68 11.72 -7.16
N VAL A 76 9.81 12.83 -6.42
CA VAL A 76 9.71 12.86 -4.94
C VAL A 76 8.43 12.19 -4.42
N GLU A 77 7.29 12.44 -5.07
CA GLU A 77 6.01 11.81 -4.73
C GLU A 77 6.05 10.27 -4.82
N GLN A 78 6.73 9.74 -5.83
CA GLN A 78 6.91 8.29 -5.99
C GLN A 78 7.96 7.74 -5.00
N GLN A 79 8.93 8.54 -4.57
CA GLN A 79 9.80 8.16 -3.45
C GLN A 79 9.00 8.03 -2.16
N HIS A 80 8.07 8.95 -1.88
CA HIS A 80 7.16 8.83 -0.73
C HIS A 80 6.32 7.56 -0.80
N PHE A 81 5.76 7.22 -1.97
CA PHE A 81 5.06 5.95 -2.17
C PHE A 81 5.95 4.74 -1.87
N VAL A 82 7.15 4.66 -2.44
CA VAL A 82 8.11 3.56 -2.22
C VAL A 82 8.43 3.42 -0.72
N MET A 83 8.76 4.53 -0.05
CA MET A 83 9.05 4.51 1.39
C MET A 83 7.84 4.12 2.23
N ALA A 84 6.62 4.53 1.85
CA ALA A 84 5.42 4.14 2.55
C ALA A 84 5.14 2.63 2.43
N VAL A 85 5.44 2.01 1.27
CA VAL A 85 5.35 0.54 1.11
C VAL A 85 6.39 -0.15 2.00
N LEU A 86 7.60 0.38 2.13
CA LEU A 86 8.62 -0.15 3.04
C LEU A 86 8.21 -0.04 4.51
N ILE A 87 7.60 1.08 4.93
CA ILE A 87 7.08 1.27 6.30
C ILE A 87 5.94 0.30 6.60
N ARG A 88 5.02 0.09 5.65
CA ARG A 88 3.97 -0.94 5.76
C ARG A 88 4.59 -2.33 5.96
N GLY A 89 5.71 -2.59 5.29
CA GLY A 89 6.39 -3.87 5.29
C GLY A 89 5.64 -4.95 4.50
N GLY A 90 6.25 -6.12 4.46
CA GLY A 90 5.81 -7.26 3.66
C GLY A 90 6.98 -8.16 3.33
N VAL A 91 6.70 -9.30 2.70
CA VAL A 91 7.74 -10.11 2.07
C VAL A 91 7.89 -9.62 0.64
N PHE A 92 9.07 -9.08 0.31
CA PHE A 92 9.40 -8.57 -1.01
C PHE A 92 10.52 -9.43 -1.59
N GLY A 93 10.35 -9.92 -2.82
CA GLY A 93 11.29 -10.81 -3.46
C GLY A 93 10.58 -11.85 -4.32
N ASP A 94 11.35 -12.60 -5.08
CA ASP A 94 10.83 -13.69 -5.90
C ASP A 94 10.19 -14.74 -4.99
N ALA A 95 8.88 -14.97 -5.18
CA ALA A 95 8.19 -16.08 -4.55
C ALA A 95 8.50 -17.32 -5.39
N SER A 96 9.66 -17.92 -5.14
CA SER A 96 10.00 -19.24 -5.69
C SER A 96 9.05 -20.32 -5.16
#